data_AF-A0A015Y9I4-F1
#
_entry.id   AF-A0A015Y9I4-F1
#
_cell.length_a   1.000
_cell.length_b   1.000
_cell.length_c   1.000
_cell.angle_alpha   90.00
_cell.angle_beta   90.00
_cell.angle_gamma   90.00
#
_symmetry.space_group_name_H-M   'P 1'
#
loop_
_entity.id
_entity.type
_entity.pdbx_description
1 polymer ?
#
loop_
_entity_poly.entity_id
_entity_poly.type
_entity_poly.pdbx_seq_one_letter_code
_entity_poly.pdbx_strand_id
1 'polypeptide(L)'
;MAPEKVFAGDGIDECIARAISVFSDVEDAKKKLKLPKFRGGCIAEIVLNVSDGVVKKTFKQSHYSWWRAQSFDYTNSKIVQL
;
A
#
# COMPACT_ATOMS: atom_id res chain seq x y z
N MET A 1 -15.50 1.84 -0.38
CA MET A 1 -15.11 1.14 0.87
C MET A 1 -16.36 0.96 1.71
N ALA A 2 -16.42 -0.03 2.59
CA ALA A 2 -17.52 -0.21 3.55
C ALA A 2 -17.07 0.41 4.89
N PRO A 3 -17.34 1.71 5.14
CA PRO A 3 -16.82 2.41 6.31
C PRO A 3 -17.33 1.82 7.63
N GLU A 4 -18.54 1.26 7.61
CA GLU A 4 -19.24 0.62 8.74
C GLU A 4 -18.65 -0.74 9.14
N LYS A 5 -17.84 -1.37 8.28
CA LYS A 5 -17.33 -2.73 8.51
C LYS A 5 -16.11 -2.67 9.41
N VAL A 6 -16.19 -3.34 10.56
CA VAL A 6 -15.07 -3.54 11.48
C VAL A 6 -14.25 -4.76 11.04
N PHE A 7 -12.94 -4.57 10.91
CA PHE A 7 -11.94 -5.57 10.57
C PHE A 7 -11.10 -5.87 11.82
N ALA A 8 -11.28 -7.07 12.37
CA ALA A 8 -10.49 -7.56 13.49
C ALA A 8 -10.05 -9.01 13.23
N GLY A 9 -8.81 -9.33 13.57
CA GLY A 9 -8.21 -10.67 13.48
C GLY A 9 -6.80 -10.71 14.05
N ASP A 10 -6.18 -11.87 14.13
CA ASP A 10 -4.83 -12.01 14.69
C ASP A 10 -3.81 -11.14 13.93
N GLY A 11 -3.28 -10.13 14.63
CA GLY A 11 -2.33 -9.16 14.08
C GLY A 11 -2.93 -8.18 13.06
N ILE A 12 -4.26 -8.11 12.92
CA ILE A 12 -4.97 -7.20 12.03
C ILE A 12 -5.88 -6.29 12.87
N ASP A 13 -5.59 -5.00 12.84
CA ASP A 13 -6.43 -3.94 13.39
C ASP A 13 -6.95 -3.02 12.28
N GLU A 14 -7.84 -2.09 12.64
CA GLU A 14 -8.40 -1.08 11.72
C GLU A 14 -7.32 -0.23 11.05
N CYS A 15 -6.22 0.07 11.76
CA CYS A 15 -5.13 0.85 11.19
C CYS A 15 -4.52 0.10 10.01
N ILE A 16 -4.18 -1.18 10.18
CA ILE A 16 -3.60 -2.02 9.12
C ILE A 16 -4.61 -2.25 8.00
N ALA A 17 -5.87 -2.53 8.34
CA ALA A 17 -6.93 -2.80 7.35
C ALA A 17 -7.21 -1.60 6.42
N ARG A 18 -7.01 -0.38 6.91
CA ARG A 18 -7.24 0.86 6.16
C ARG A 18 -5.98 1.47 5.56
N ALA A 19 -4.80 0.92 5.85
CA ALA A 19 -3.55 1.42 5.32
C ALA A 19 -3.42 1.19 3.80
N ILE A 20 -2.57 2.01 3.16
CA ILE A 20 -2.15 1.79 1.79
C ILE A 20 -1.10 0.68 1.81
N SER A 21 -1.29 -0.36 0.99
CA SER A 21 -0.28 -1.38 0.79
C SER A 21 0.83 -0.86 -0.11
N VAL A 22 2.06 -0.82 0.40
CA VAL A 22 3.27 -0.51 -0.38
C VAL A 22 4.25 -1.67 -0.33
N PHE A 23 5.09 -1.80 -1.35
CA PHE A 23 6.02 -2.90 -1.50
C PHE A 23 7.43 -2.39 -1.74
N SER A 24 8.42 -3.00 -1.09
CA SER A 24 9.83 -2.72 -1.34
C SER A 24 10.39 -3.51 -2.54
N ASP A 25 9.60 -4.43 -3.10
CA ASP A 25 9.97 -5.27 -4.24
C ASP A 25 8.84 -5.20 -5.29
N VAL A 26 9.20 -4.85 -6.52
CA VAL A 26 8.27 -4.70 -7.64
C VAL A 26 7.63 -6.03 -8.05
N GLU A 27 8.34 -7.15 -7.95
CA GLU A 27 7.82 -8.47 -8.33
C GLU A 27 6.72 -8.93 -7.38
N ASP A 28 6.82 -8.57 -6.10
CA ASP A 28 5.74 -8.81 -5.13
C ASP A 28 4.53 -7.91 -5.36
N ALA A 29 4.74 -6.67 -5.81
CA ALA A 29 3.65 -5.80 -6.25
C ALA A 29 2.97 -6.34 -7.52
N LYS A 30 3.72 -6.84 -8.51
CA LYS A 30 3.19 -7.46 -9.74
C LYS A 30 2.28 -8.65 -9.46
N LYS A 31 2.59 -9.47 -8.44
CA LYS A 31 1.72 -10.58 -8.03
C LYS A 31 0.31 -10.11 -7.64
N LYS A 32 0.14 -8.88 -7.15
CA LYS A 32 -1.18 -8.33 -6.78
C LYS A 32 -2.06 -8.02 -7.98
N LEU A 33 -1.49 -7.72 -9.15
CA LEU A 33 -2.24 -7.47 -10.39
C LEU A 33 -3.07 -8.68 -10.84
N LYS A 34 -2.75 -9.89 -10.35
CA LYS A 34 -3.55 -11.11 -10.58
C LYS A 34 -4.89 -11.09 -9.86
N LEU A 35 -5.01 -10.33 -8.76
CA LEU A 35 -6.25 -10.24 -7.97
C LEU A 35 -7.30 -9.42 -8.71
N PRO A 36 -8.59 -9.81 -8.66
CA PRO A 36 -9.66 -9.08 -9.36
C PRO A 36 -9.69 -7.58 -9.06
N LYS A 37 -9.40 -7.18 -7.82
CA LYS A 37 -9.38 -5.77 -7.38
C LYS A 37 -8.34 -4.92 -8.10
N PHE A 38 -7.23 -5.50 -8.54
CA PHE A 38 -6.08 -4.77 -9.11
C PHE A 38 -5.81 -5.13 -10.57
N ARG A 39 -6.67 -5.94 -11.18
CA ARG A 39 -6.51 -6.35 -12.58
C ARG A 39 -6.59 -5.14 -13.50
N GLY A 40 -5.63 -5.01 -14.41
CA GLY A 40 -5.53 -3.87 -15.32
C GLY A 40 -5.05 -2.56 -14.66
N GLY A 41 -4.67 -2.61 -13.38
CA GLY A 41 -4.02 -1.49 -12.71
C GLY A 41 -2.56 -1.29 -13.14
N CYS A 42 -1.97 -0.19 -12.70
CA CYS A 42 -0.55 0.10 -12.86
C CYS A 42 0.19 -0.02 -11.52
N ILE A 43 1.52 -0.09 -11.59
CA ILE A 43 2.40 0.03 -10.41
C ILE A 43 3.09 1.38 -10.50
N ALA A 44 3.05 2.13 -9.40
CA ALA A 44 3.76 3.39 -9.24
C ALA A 44 4.91 3.20 -8.24
N GLU A 45 6.11 3.57 -8.65
CA GLU A 45 7.25 3.74 -7.75
C GLU A 45 7.14 5.11 -7.07
N ILE A 46 7.32 5.12 -5.76
CA ILE A 46 7.30 6.32 -4.93
C ILE A 46 8.54 6.35 -4.05
N VAL A 47 9.11 7.54 -3.86
CA VAL A 47 10.14 7.79 -2.85
C VAL A 47 9.46 8.48 -1.68
N LEU A 48 9.48 7.86 -0.51
CA LEU A 48 8.85 8.38 0.69
C LEU A 48 9.86 9.16 1.53
N ASN A 49 9.50 10.39 1.89
CA ASN A 49 10.18 11.19 2.90
C ASN A 49 9.54 10.98 4.27
N VAL A 50 10.23 11.43 5.32
CA VAL A 50 9.73 11.35 6.70
C VAL A 50 8.40 12.11 6.88
N SER A 51 8.16 13.16 6.08
CA SER A 51 6.92 13.95 6.09
C SER A 51 5.73 13.29 5.40
N ASP A 52 5.96 12.22 4.65
CA ASP A 52 4.94 11.63 3.76
C ASP A 52 4.00 10.65 4.48
N GLY A 53 4.23 10.44 5.77
CA GLY A 53 3.41 9.63 6.65
C GLY A 53 4.23 8.60 7.40
N VAL A 54 3.55 7.55 7.86
CA VAL A 54 4.17 6.50 8.69
C VAL A 54 4.08 5.16 7.98
N VAL A 55 5.19 4.44 7.91
CA VAL A 55 5.26 3.09 7.33
C VAL A 55 5.52 2.09 8.44
N LYS A 56 4.73 1.01 8.49
CA LYS A 56 4.94 -0.13 9.38
C LYS A 56 5.13 -1.39 8.55
N LYS A 57 6.14 -2.17 8.91
CA LYS A 57 6.33 -3.51 8.33
C LYS A 57 5.20 -4.42 8.80
N THR A 58 4.47 -4.99 7.85
CA THR A 58 3.30 -5.83 8.12
C THR A 58 3.36 -7.09 7.26
N PHE A 59 3.24 -8.27 7.88
CA PHE A 59 3.24 -9.57 7.19
C PHE A 59 4.56 -9.91 6.47
N LYS A 60 4.50 -10.40 5.21
CA LYS A 60 5.62 -10.90 4.40
C LYS A 60 6.75 -9.87 4.27
N GLN A 61 7.95 -10.32 3.89
CA GLN A 61 9.17 -9.50 3.94
C GLN A 61 9.10 -8.15 3.21
N SER A 62 8.46 -8.08 2.03
CA SER A 62 8.43 -6.88 1.18
C SER A 62 7.17 -6.03 1.34
N HIS A 63 6.17 -6.44 2.12
CA HIS A 63 4.89 -5.75 2.25
C HIS A 63 4.88 -4.84 3.48
N TYR A 64 4.41 -3.61 3.27
CA TYR A 64 4.28 -2.61 4.32
C TYR A 64 2.90 -1.97 4.27
N SER A 65 2.45 -1.55 5.44
CA SER A 65 1.26 -0.72 5.63
C SER A 65 1.71 0.72 5.77
N TRP A 66 1.18 1.61 4.93
CA TRP A 66 1.51 3.03 4.92
C TRP A 66 0.27 3.88 5.22
N TRP A 67 0.38 4.71 6.26
CA TRP A 67 -0.58 5.77 6.56
C TRP A 67 -0.03 7.07 6.00
N ARG A 68 -0.52 7.40 4.80
CA ARG A 68 -0.11 8.57 4.03
C ARG A 68 -0.54 9.87 4.72
N ALA A 69 0.37 10.83 4.78
CA ALA A 69 0.05 12.20 5.19
C ALA A 69 -0.92 12.85 4.20
N GLN A 70 -1.84 13.69 4.68
CA GLN A 70 -2.77 14.41 3.78
C GLN A 70 -2.03 15.28 2.74
N SER A 71 -0.86 15.79 3.12
CA SER A 71 0.04 16.60 2.30
C SER A 71 0.88 15.81 1.28
N PHE A 72 0.79 14.47 1.25
CA PHE A 72 1.59 13.69 0.30
C PHE A 72 1.22 14.02 -1.15
N ASP A 73 2.21 14.45 -1.90
CA ASP A 73 2.11 14.74 -3.33
C ASP A 73 2.47 13.49 -4.16
N TYR A 74 1.45 12.89 -4.78
CA TYR A 74 1.58 11.70 -5.61
C TYR A 74 2.10 12.00 -7.03
N THR A 75 2.21 13.27 -7.42
CA THR A 75 2.66 13.63 -8.77
C THR A 75 4.13 13.31 -9.01
N ASN A 76 4.91 13.17 -7.94
CA ASN A 76 6.32 12.74 -7.98
C ASN A 76 6.49 11.22 -8.17
N SER A 77 5.39 10.48 -8.36
CA SER A 77 5.44 9.04 -8.60
C SER A 77 5.80 8.71 -10.05
N LYS A 78 6.51 7.60 -10.26
CA LYS A 78 6.87 7.09 -11.58
C LYS A 78 6.13 5.81 -11.87
N ILE A 79 5.37 5.75 -12.95
CA ILE A 79 4.74 4.50 -13.39
C ILE A 79 5.82 3.54 -13.86
N VAL A 80 5.83 2.35 -13.27
CA VAL A 80 6.69 1.24 -13.68
C VAL A 80 6.02 0.57 -14.88
N GLN A 81 6.74 0.45 -16.00
CA GLN A 81 6.28 -0.35 -17.13
C GLN A 81 6.26 -1.82 -16.71
N LEU A 82 5.11 -2.47 -16.89
CA LEU A 82 4.80 -3.81 -16.39
C LEU A 82 5.25 -4.91 -17.34
#